data_AF-A0A7C4BPT2-F1
#
_entry.id   AF-A0A7C4BPT2-F1
#
_cell.length_a   1.000
_cell.length_b   1.000
_cell.length_c   1.000
_cell.angle_alpha   90.00
_cell.angle_beta   90.00
_cell.angle_gamma   90.00
#
_symmetry.space_group_name_H-M   'P 1'
#
loop_
_entity.id
_entity.type
_entity.pdbx_description
1 polymer ?
#
loop_
_entity_poly.entity_id
_entity_poly.type
_entity_poly.pdbx_seq_one_letter_code
_entity_poly.pdbx_strand_id
1 'polypeptide(L)'
;MRKSFALIISLLFLVSVFGIISTMAFLIEYKVTATPDKVKVGELITVTTNFYTINDPVIIADGNIPKGDAILVSRPTLLGAESPNETYTWIYRATQAGTIKFDFTGEELGAIEGSRISNPVTITKASYPMNKFMNILGFGTEGA
;
A
#
# COMPACT_ATOMS: atom_id res chain seq x y z
N MET A 1 49.22 -9.20 -45.68
CA MET A 1 48.11 -9.37 -44.70
C MET A 1 48.36 -8.58 -43.41
N ARG A 2 48.56 -7.25 -43.45
CA ARG A 2 48.81 -6.46 -42.22
C ARG A 2 48.00 -5.15 -42.14
N LYS A 3 47.71 -4.52 -43.28
CA LYS A 3 47.03 -3.20 -43.31
C LYS A 3 45.50 -3.30 -43.29
N SER A 4 44.91 -4.35 -43.89
CA SER A 4 43.46 -4.56 -43.93
C SER A 4 42.89 -5.01 -42.59
N PHE A 5 43.62 -5.81 -41.81
CA PHE A 5 43.21 -6.26 -40.49
C PHE A 5 43.11 -5.11 -39.47
N ALA A 6 44.05 -4.16 -39.51
CA ALA A 6 44.02 -3.01 -38.61
C ALA A 6 42.80 -2.11 -38.84
N LEU A 7 42.36 -1.97 -40.10
CA LEU A 7 41.21 -1.15 -40.47
C LEU A 7 39.90 -1.81 -40.02
N ILE A 8 39.78 -3.13 -40.13
CA ILE A 8 38.61 -3.90 -39.67
C ILE A 8 38.52 -3.88 -38.14
N ILE A 9 39.64 -4.05 -37.44
CA ILE A 9 39.68 -4.03 -35.96
C ILE A 9 39.38 -2.61 -35.44
N SER A 10 39.91 -1.57 -36.08
CA SER A 10 39.60 -0.18 -35.72
C SER A 10 38.14 0.18 -35.97
N LEU A 11 37.53 -0.35 -37.04
CA LEU A 11 36.11 -0.15 -37.32
C LEU A 11 35.23 -0.91 -36.30
N LEU A 12 35.63 -2.13 -35.89
CA LEU A 12 34.94 -2.88 -34.84
C LEU A 12 34.94 -2.13 -33.51
N PHE A 13 36.06 -1.50 -33.14
CA PHE A 13 36.16 -0.71 -31.91
C PHE A 13 35.31 0.57 -31.96
N LEU A 14 35.15 1.20 -33.13
CA LEU A 14 34.33 2.40 -33.27
C LEU A 14 32.83 2.12 -33.07
N VAL A 15 32.36 0.92 -33.45
CA VAL A 15 30.96 0.49 -33.24
C VAL A 15 30.77 -0.09 -31.83
N SER A 16 31.83 -0.60 -31.20
CA SER A 16 31.76 -1.22 -29.87
C SER A 16 31.54 -0.24 -28.70
N VAL A 17 31.86 1.05 -28.85
CA VAL A 17 31.83 2.02 -27.73
C VAL A 17 30.49 2.78 -27.64
N PHE A 18 29.61 2.68 -28.63
CA PHE A 18 28.36 3.46 -28.71
C PHE A 18 27.06 2.66 -28.49
N GLY A 19 27.14 1.47 -27.91
CA GLY A 19 26.02 0.54 -27.89
C GLY A 19 25.34 0.28 -26.54
N ILE A 20 25.74 0.91 -25.44
CA ILE A 20 25.02 0.76 -24.16
C ILE A 20 24.22 2.04 -23.94
N ILE A 21 23.09 2.15 -24.63
CA ILE A 21 22.02 3.05 -24.17
C ILE A 21 21.57 2.45 -22.84
N SER A 22 22.13 2.98 -21.74
CA SER A 22 21.61 2.69 -20.41
C SER A 22 20.20 3.26 -20.39
N THR A 23 19.20 2.41 -20.52
CA THR A 23 17.81 2.75 -20.29
C THR A 23 17.72 3.10 -18.82
N MET A 24 17.78 4.40 -18.50
CA MET A 24 17.41 4.90 -17.18
C MET A 24 15.95 4.47 -17.00
N ALA A 25 15.73 3.37 -16.28
CA ALA A 25 14.40 2.90 -15.97
C ALA A 25 13.71 4.03 -15.21
N PHE A 26 12.68 4.60 -15.81
CA PHE A 26 11.83 5.58 -15.14
C PHE A 26 11.09 4.83 -14.04
N LEU A 27 11.51 5.05 -12.79
CA LEU A 27 10.85 4.47 -11.62
C LEU A 27 9.80 5.44 -11.11
N ILE A 28 8.58 4.93 -10.93
CA ILE A 28 7.45 5.67 -10.37
C ILE A 28 7.33 5.26 -8.90
N GLU A 29 7.39 6.26 -8.02
CA GLU A 29 7.14 6.07 -6.60
C GLU A 29 5.65 6.29 -6.29
N TYR A 30 4.96 5.19 -6.02
CA TYR A 30 3.65 5.24 -5.41
C TYR A 30 3.77 5.36 -3.89
N LYS A 31 2.85 6.11 -3.31
CA LYS A 31 2.76 6.29 -1.88
C LYS A 31 1.38 5.91 -1.42
N VAL A 32 1.32 4.96 -0.50
CA VAL A 32 0.11 4.54 0.18
C VAL A 32 0.32 4.68 1.67
N THR A 33 -0.62 5.31 2.38
CA THR A 33 -0.52 5.53 3.83
C THR A 33 -1.86 5.25 4.49
N ALA A 34 -1.84 4.55 5.62
CA ALA A 34 -3.01 4.25 6.44
C ALA A 34 -2.86 4.89 7.82
N THR A 35 -3.89 5.59 8.30
CA THR A 35 -3.87 6.34 9.57
C THR A 35 -5.20 6.22 10.31
N PRO A 36 -5.21 6.04 11.64
CA PRO A 36 -4.04 5.82 12.49
C PRO A 36 -3.47 4.40 12.35
N ASP A 37 -2.24 4.19 12.80
CA ASP A 37 -1.53 2.90 12.78
C ASP A 37 -2.07 1.91 13.83
N LYS A 38 -2.87 2.41 14.79
CA LYS A 38 -3.53 1.63 15.82
C LYS A 38 -4.98 2.08 15.98
N VAL A 39 -5.90 1.12 15.93
CA VAL A 39 -7.34 1.35 16.11
C VAL A 39 -7.96 0.24 16.95
N LYS A 40 -9.18 0.45 17.41
CA LYS A 40 -10.06 -0.59 17.96
C LYS A 40 -11.08 -1.02 16.91
N VAL A 41 -11.61 -2.24 17.06
CA VAL A 41 -12.80 -2.66 16.31
C VAL A 41 -13.90 -1.60 16.42
N GLY A 42 -14.46 -1.19 15.28
CA GLY A 42 -15.46 -0.14 15.17
C GLY A 42 -14.91 1.25 14.85
N GLU A 43 -13.61 1.52 15.06
CA GLU A 43 -12.99 2.80 14.71
C GLU A 43 -12.67 2.89 13.20
N LEU A 44 -12.46 4.11 12.71
CA LEU A 44 -12.18 4.39 11.32
C LEU A 44 -10.68 4.36 11.02
N ILE A 45 -10.34 3.94 9.81
CA ILE A 45 -9.01 3.96 9.22
C ILE A 45 -9.10 4.76 7.92
N THR A 46 -8.27 5.79 7.80
CA THR A 46 -8.12 6.59 6.59
C THR A 46 -6.94 6.07 5.78
N VAL A 47 -7.17 5.75 4.52
CA VAL A 47 -6.13 5.30 3.57
C VAL A 47 -5.99 6.35 2.48
N THR A 48 -4.78 6.85 2.26
CA THR A 48 -4.48 7.89 1.27
C THR A 48 -3.45 7.43 0.26
N THR A 49 -3.61 7.83 -1.00
CA THR A 49 -2.65 7.58 -2.08
C THR A 49 -2.31 8.85 -2.88
N ASN A 50 -1.15 8.87 -3.53
CA ASN A 50 -0.77 9.90 -4.52
C ASN A 50 -1.14 9.50 -5.97
N PHE A 51 -1.91 8.43 -6.16
CA PHE A 51 -2.32 7.91 -7.46
C PHE A 51 -3.77 7.44 -7.40
N TYR A 52 -4.49 7.58 -8.50
CA TYR A 52 -5.86 7.06 -8.57
C TYR A 52 -5.87 5.60 -8.99
N THR A 53 -6.89 4.88 -8.53
CA THR A 53 -7.24 3.56 -9.02
C THR A 53 -8.74 3.36 -8.87
N ILE A 54 -9.33 2.73 -9.89
CA ILE A 54 -10.75 2.38 -9.90
C ILE A 54 -11.08 1.25 -8.90
N ASN A 55 -10.09 0.40 -8.62
CA ASN A 55 -10.25 -0.73 -7.72
C ASN A 55 -9.91 -0.31 -6.29
N ASP A 56 -10.77 -0.72 -5.35
CA ASP A 56 -10.51 -0.61 -3.92
C ASP A 56 -9.32 -1.52 -3.55
N PRO A 57 -8.47 -1.15 -2.56
CA PRO A 57 -7.34 -1.97 -2.16
C PRO A 57 -7.78 -3.28 -1.53
N VAL A 58 -6.98 -4.32 -1.75
CA VAL A 58 -7.13 -5.63 -1.10
C VAL A 58 -6.56 -5.55 0.30
N ILE A 59 -7.30 -6.06 1.29
CA ILE A 59 -6.82 -6.17 2.66
C ILE A 59 -5.98 -7.43 2.79
N ILE A 60 -4.69 -7.26 3.11
CA ILE A 60 -3.72 -8.35 3.26
C ILE A 60 -3.18 -8.43 4.70
N ALA A 61 -2.59 -9.56 5.05
CA ALA A 61 -1.89 -9.75 6.32
C ALA A 61 -0.52 -9.08 6.30
N ASP A 62 -0.01 -8.70 7.47
CA ASP A 62 1.38 -8.28 7.63
C ASP A 62 2.26 -9.50 7.94
N GLY A 63 2.74 -10.16 6.88
CA GLY A 63 3.52 -11.39 7.00
C GLY A 63 2.74 -12.50 7.73
N ASN A 64 3.34 -13.05 8.78
CA ASN A 64 2.76 -14.13 9.59
C ASN A 64 1.91 -13.63 10.77
N ILE A 65 1.64 -12.33 10.87
CA ILE A 65 0.82 -11.76 11.95
C ILE A 65 -0.66 -12.09 11.69
N PRO A 66 -1.44 -12.48 12.72
CA PRO A 66 -2.86 -12.74 12.55
C PRO A 66 -3.58 -11.61 11.83
N LYS A 67 -4.21 -11.96 10.71
CA LYS A 67 -4.91 -11.00 9.84
C LYS A 67 -6.13 -10.45 10.56
N GLY A 68 -6.20 -9.12 10.67
CA GLY A 68 -7.42 -8.40 11.05
C GLY A 68 -8.38 -8.28 9.86
N ASP A 69 -9.39 -7.44 10.01
CA ASP A 69 -10.30 -7.13 8.90
C ASP A 69 -10.91 -5.73 9.06
N ALA A 70 -11.34 -5.16 7.93
CA ALA A 70 -12.01 -3.88 7.87
C ALA A 70 -12.98 -3.83 6.67
N ILE A 71 -14.03 -3.03 6.79
CA ILE A 71 -15.03 -2.82 5.74
C ILE A 71 -14.93 -1.41 5.18
N LEU A 72 -15.08 -1.27 3.86
CA LEU A 72 -15.08 0.03 3.20
C LEU A 72 -16.31 0.84 3.64
N VAL A 73 -16.08 2.10 3.98
CA VAL A 73 -17.10 3.09 4.35
C VAL A 73 -17.29 4.10 3.22
N SER A 74 -16.19 4.63 2.67
CA SER A 74 -16.23 5.57 1.55
C SER A 74 -14.99 5.48 0.69
N ARG A 75 -15.13 5.87 -0.59
CA ARG A 75 -14.06 5.89 -1.59
C ARG A 75 -14.01 7.26 -2.29
N PRO A 76 -12.91 7.60 -2.97
CA PRO A 76 -12.81 8.83 -3.75
C PRO A 76 -13.89 8.88 -4.83
N THR A 77 -14.47 10.07 -5.06
CA THR A 77 -15.36 10.31 -6.19
C THR A 77 -14.62 11.18 -7.20
N LEU A 78 -14.36 10.65 -8.40
CA LEU A 78 -13.81 11.46 -9.48
C LEU A 78 -14.92 12.27 -10.15
N LEU A 79 -14.77 13.59 -10.17
CA LEU A 79 -15.67 14.51 -10.87
C LEU A 79 -15.05 15.06 -12.18
N GLY A 80 -13.88 14.57 -12.60
CA GLY A 80 -13.13 15.06 -13.77
C GLY A 80 -11.88 14.23 -14.09
N ALA A 81 -10.99 14.80 -14.92
CA ALA A 81 -9.70 14.17 -15.28
C ALA A 81 -8.77 14.04 -14.06
N GLU A 82 -8.06 12.91 -13.98
CA GLU A 82 -7.10 12.61 -12.91
C GLU A 82 -6.03 13.69 -12.81
N SER A 83 -5.80 14.22 -11.61
CA SER A 83 -4.74 15.19 -11.36
C SER A 83 -3.53 14.49 -10.75
N PRO A 84 -2.31 14.69 -11.28
CA PRO A 84 -1.09 14.03 -10.80
C PRO A 84 -0.64 14.48 -9.40
N ASN A 85 -1.30 15.48 -8.80
CA ASN A 85 -0.97 16.03 -7.48
C ASN A 85 -2.11 15.89 -6.46
N GLU A 86 -3.12 15.09 -6.75
CA GLU A 86 -4.26 14.91 -5.87
C GLU A 86 -4.06 13.74 -4.92
N THR A 87 -4.52 13.91 -3.67
CA THR A 87 -4.53 12.85 -2.68
C THR A 87 -5.88 12.17 -2.71
N TYR A 88 -5.90 10.89 -3.07
CA TYR A 88 -7.12 10.09 -3.09
C TYR A 88 -7.31 9.40 -1.73
N THR A 89 -8.53 9.44 -1.19
CA THR A 89 -8.84 8.96 0.16
C THR A 89 -9.91 7.89 0.18
N TRP A 90 -9.61 6.75 0.81
CA TRP A 90 -10.55 5.71 1.20
C TRP A 90 -10.73 5.72 2.72
N ILE A 91 -11.94 5.46 3.19
CA ILE A 91 -12.25 5.31 4.60
C ILE A 91 -12.74 3.89 4.84
N TYR A 92 -12.12 3.22 5.80
CA TYR A 92 -12.49 1.88 6.25
C TYR A 92 -12.91 1.91 7.71
N ARG A 93 -13.75 0.96 8.11
CA ARG A 93 -14.10 0.70 9.52
C ARG A 93 -13.52 -0.65 9.93
N ALA A 94 -12.72 -0.66 11.00
CA ALA A 94 -12.16 -1.88 11.54
C ALA A 94 -13.25 -2.83 12.05
N THR A 95 -13.19 -4.11 11.69
CA THR A 95 -14.21 -5.12 12.06
C THR A 95 -13.65 -6.29 12.86
N GLN A 96 -12.38 -6.65 12.64
CA GLN A 96 -11.74 -7.78 13.31
C GLN A 96 -10.35 -7.42 13.83
N ALA A 97 -10.04 -7.85 15.06
CA ALA A 97 -8.73 -7.67 15.66
C ALA A 97 -7.65 -8.46 14.91
N GLY A 98 -6.46 -7.87 14.81
CA GLY A 98 -5.33 -8.37 14.04
C GLY A 98 -4.60 -7.21 13.35
N THR A 99 -3.59 -7.51 12.53
CA THR A 99 -2.86 -6.49 11.77
C THR A 99 -3.17 -6.61 10.29
N ILE A 100 -3.45 -5.48 9.64
CA ILE A 100 -3.77 -5.40 8.21
C ILE A 100 -2.86 -4.42 7.47
N LYS A 101 -2.70 -4.62 6.17
CA LYS A 101 -2.18 -3.65 5.20
C LYS A 101 -3.17 -3.52 4.04
N PHE A 102 -3.15 -2.36 3.38
CA PHE A 102 -3.95 -2.09 2.18
C PHE A 102 -3.04 -2.19 0.96
N ASP A 103 -3.34 -3.15 0.09
CA ASP A 103 -2.60 -3.42 -1.14
C ASP A 103 -3.41 -2.98 -2.35
N PHE A 104 -2.94 -1.95 -3.04
CA PHE A 104 -3.51 -1.53 -4.30
C PHE A 104 -2.92 -2.39 -5.41
N THR A 105 -3.50 -3.57 -5.61
CA THR A 105 -3.07 -4.54 -6.62
C THR A 105 -3.05 -3.91 -8.00
N GLY A 106 -1.89 -3.91 -8.65
CA GLY A 106 -1.73 -3.47 -10.03
C GLY A 106 -0.26 -3.54 -10.42
N GLU A 107 0.02 -4.27 -11.48
CA GLU A 107 1.34 -4.23 -12.11
C GLU A 107 1.38 -3.02 -13.04
N GLU A 108 2.24 -2.07 -12.73
CA GLU A 108 2.49 -0.94 -13.60
C GLU A 108 3.98 -0.91 -13.91
N LEU A 109 4.31 -0.77 -15.20
CA LEU A 109 5.70 -0.78 -15.65
C LEU A 109 6.46 0.37 -14.99
N GLY A 110 7.55 0.03 -14.30
CA GLY A 110 8.38 1.01 -13.59
C GLY A 110 7.93 1.33 -12.17
N ALA A 111 6.87 0.72 -11.64
CA ALA A 111 6.51 0.89 -10.22
C ALA A 111 7.57 0.25 -9.31
N ILE A 112 7.95 0.96 -8.25
CA ILE A 112 8.80 0.40 -7.20
C ILE A 112 8.04 -0.72 -6.47
N GLU A 113 8.66 -1.88 -6.29
CA GLU A 113 8.05 -3.01 -5.57
C GLU A 113 7.60 -2.60 -4.16
N GLY A 114 6.37 -2.96 -3.79
CA GLY A 114 5.80 -2.64 -2.47
C GLY A 114 5.36 -1.19 -2.25
N SER A 115 5.63 -0.27 -3.19
CA SER A 115 5.24 1.15 -3.09
C SER A 115 3.71 1.36 -3.07
N ARG A 116 2.95 0.36 -3.52
CA ARG A 116 1.48 0.32 -3.56
C ARG A 116 0.84 -0.30 -2.32
N ILE A 117 1.63 -0.58 -1.28
CA ILE A 117 1.18 -1.20 -0.04
C ILE A 117 1.32 -0.19 1.11
N SER A 118 0.28 -0.08 1.92
CA SER A 118 0.30 0.82 3.09
C SER A 118 1.27 0.35 4.19
N ASN A 119 1.57 1.26 5.13
CA ASN A 119 2.03 0.86 6.46
C ASN A 119 1.01 -0.08 7.14
N PRO A 120 1.44 -0.95 8.08
CA PRO A 120 0.53 -1.80 8.83
C PRO A 120 -0.36 -0.99 9.78
N VAL A 121 -1.58 -1.48 9.98
CA VAL A 121 -2.55 -0.98 10.97
C VAL A 121 -2.90 -2.10 11.94
N THR A 122 -2.68 -1.88 13.23
CA THR A 122 -3.01 -2.85 14.29
C THR A 122 -4.41 -2.57 14.83
N ILE A 123 -5.31 -3.53 14.67
CA ILE A 123 -6.68 -3.49 15.18
C ILE A 123 -6.73 -4.28 16.48
N THR A 124 -7.07 -3.59 17.56
CA THR A 124 -7.29 -4.20 18.88
C THR A 124 -8.77 -4.45 19.12
N LYS A 125 -9.09 -5.41 19.99
CA LYS A 125 -10.48 -5.61 20.41
C LYS A 125 -11.00 -4.33 21.05
N ALA A 126 -12.22 -3.92 20.66
CA ALA A 126 -12.91 -2.90 21.43
C ALA A 126 -13.10 -3.41 22.87
N SER A 127 -12.84 -2.55 23.85
CA SER A 127 -13.31 -2.83 25.21
C SER A 127 -14.82 -2.78 25.13
N TYR A 128 -15.48 -3.94 25.21
CA TYR A 128 -16.92 -4.03 25.07
C TYR A 128 -17.58 -3.06 26.07
N PRO A 129 -18.43 -2.12 25.61
CA PRO A 129 -19.24 -1.33 26.54
C PRO A 129 -20.15 -2.24 27.37
N MET A 130 -20.44 -3.46 26.91
CA MET A 130 -21.19 -4.46 27.66
C MET A 130 -20.56 -4.78 29.01
N ASN A 131 -19.23 -4.87 29.13
CA ASN A 131 -18.61 -5.17 30.44
C ASN A 131 -18.81 -3.99 31.40
N LYS A 132 -18.73 -2.76 30.88
CA LYS A 132 -19.03 -1.55 31.67
C LYS A 132 -20.53 -1.46 32.01
N PHE A 133 -21.40 -1.81 31.07
CA PHE A 133 -22.85 -1.85 31.25
C PHE A 133 -23.27 -2.92 32.25
N MET A 134 -22.71 -4.13 32.16
CA MET A 134 -22.95 -5.23 33.10
C MET A 134 -22.44 -4.88 34.50
N ASN A 135 -21.29 -4.20 34.62
CA ASN A 135 -20.84 -3.64 35.91
C ASN A 135 -21.81 -2.58 36.45
N ILE A 136 -22.33 -1.67 35.61
CA ILE A 136 -23.34 -0.66 36.00
C ILE A 136 -24.66 -1.33 36.42
N LEU A 137 -25.04 -2.44 35.76
CA LEU A 137 -26.22 -3.23 36.09
C LEU A 137 -26.00 -4.21 37.26
N GLY A 138 -24.81 -4.24 37.88
CA GLY A 138 -24.53 -5.08 39.05
C GLY A 138 -24.20 -6.54 38.74
N PHE A 139 -24.03 -6.92 37.48
CA PHE A 139 -23.67 -8.28 37.05
C PHE A 139 -22.15 -8.51 36.95
N GLY A 140 -21.34 -7.56 37.43
CA GLY A 140 -19.90 -7.47 37.14
C GLY A 140 -18.94 -7.79 38.29
N THR A 141 -19.45 -8.16 39.46
CA THR A 141 -18.62 -8.49 40.62
C THR A 141 -19.13 -9.75 41.29
N GLU A 142 -18.69 -10.89 40.80
CA GLU A 142 -18.65 -12.12 41.60
C GLU A 142 -17.33 -12.83 41.28
N GLY A 143 -16.42 -12.86 42.27
CA GLY A 143 -15.16 -13.58 42.18
C GLY A 143 -14.08 -12.97 43.07
N ALA A 144 -14.10 -13.36 44.35
CA ALA A 144 -12.96 -13.32 45.24
C ALA A 144 -11.82 -14.23 44.74
#